data_AF-A0A1S4CRY8-F1
#
_entry.id   AF-A0A1S4CRY8-F1
#
_cell.length_a   1.000
_cell.length_b   1.000
_cell.length_c   1.000
_cell.angle_alpha   90.00
_cell.angle_beta   90.00
_cell.angle_gamma   90.00
#
_symmetry.space_group_name_H-M   'P 1'
#
loop_
_entity.id
_entity.type
_entity.pdbx_description
1 polymer ?
#
loop_
_entity_poly.entity_id
_entity_poly.type
_entity_poly.pdbx_seq_one_letter_code
_entity_poly.pdbx_strand_id
1 'polypeptide(L)'
;MSFYIGRKASKLCKRVCAETATEIKLLAENWKYILAGLIFQYIHGLAARGVHYIHRPGPILQDVGFFLVPELGQEKGYISESVFTTIFLSFVLWTFHPFIFKIKKIYTVLIWCRVLAFLVACQFLRIITFYSTQLPGPNYHCREGSKLATLPPPNSVLEVLFINFPRGVLYGCGDLIFSSHMIFSLVFVRSYHKYGTRRIIKLCAWLAVISQSIFIVASRKHYTVDVAVAWYTVNLVVFFVDKQLPG
;
A
#
# COMPACT_ATOMS: atom_id res chain seq x y z
N MET A 1 43.49 -2.11 15.33
CA MET A 1 42.01 -1.99 15.27
C MET A 1 41.54 -1.06 14.14
N SER A 2 42.11 0.16 13.99
CA SER A 2 41.76 1.12 12.93
C SER A 2 41.95 0.60 11.48
N PHE A 3 43.06 -0.07 11.17
CA PHE A 3 43.32 -0.64 9.82
C PHE A 3 42.30 -1.70 9.36
N TYR A 4 41.76 -2.48 10.29
CA TYR A 4 40.79 -3.54 9.98
C TYR A 4 39.39 -2.97 9.68
N ILE A 5 39.06 -1.84 10.33
CA ILE A 5 37.83 -1.08 10.10
C ILE A 5 37.90 -0.38 8.74
N GLY A 6 39.02 0.25 8.39
CA GLY A 6 39.24 0.88 7.08
C GLY A 6 39.14 -0.09 5.90
N ARG A 7 39.67 -1.32 6.04
CA ARG A 7 39.53 -2.38 5.03
C ARG A 7 38.09 -2.88 4.87
N LYS A 8 37.32 -3.01 5.96
CA LYS A 8 35.90 -3.38 5.90
C LYS A 8 35.06 -2.29 5.24
N ALA A 9 35.31 -1.02 5.59
CA ALA A 9 34.64 0.13 4.98
C ALA A 9 34.95 0.25 3.48
N SER A 10 36.22 0.07 3.07
CA SER A 10 36.61 0.07 1.65
C SER A 10 35.96 -1.06 0.85
N LYS A 11 35.85 -2.27 1.42
CA LYS A 11 35.17 -3.40 0.78
C LYS A 11 33.65 -3.18 0.67
N LEU A 12 33.03 -2.59 1.69
CA LEU A 12 31.61 -2.23 1.65
C LEU A 12 31.35 -1.13 0.61
N CYS A 13 32.17 -0.08 0.58
CA CYS A 13 32.07 1.01 -0.39
C CYS A 13 32.17 0.52 -1.83
N LYS A 14 33.21 -0.27 -2.17
CA LYS A 14 33.35 -0.87 -3.51
C LYS A 14 32.15 -1.72 -3.92
N ARG A 15 31.55 -2.43 -2.96
CA ARG A 15 30.36 -3.23 -3.20
C ARG A 15 29.13 -2.36 -3.45
N VAL A 16 28.88 -1.39 -2.58
CA VAL A 16 27.77 -0.45 -2.75
C VAL A 16 27.88 0.20 -4.13
N CYS A 17 29.07 0.66 -4.55
CA CYS A 17 29.29 1.19 -5.89
C CYS A 17 28.94 0.19 -7.01
N ALA A 18 29.36 -1.09 -6.90
CA ALA A 18 29.10 -2.09 -7.93
C ALA A 18 27.62 -2.50 -8.03
N GLU A 19 26.94 -2.70 -6.89
CA GLU A 19 25.51 -3.00 -6.84
C GLU A 19 24.71 -1.79 -7.36
N THR A 20 25.07 -0.57 -6.92
CA THR A 20 24.44 0.67 -7.41
C THR A 20 24.63 0.85 -8.92
N ALA A 21 25.81 0.57 -9.47
CA ALA A 21 26.02 0.65 -10.92
C ALA A 21 25.13 -0.33 -11.69
N THR A 22 24.94 -1.55 -11.16
CA THR A 22 24.06 -2.56 -11.75
C THR A 22 22.60 -2.14 -11.67
N GLU A 23 22.16 -1.61 -10.52
CA GLU A 23 20.79 -1.13 -10.30
C GLU A 23 20.49 0.11 -11.15
N ILE A 24 21.45 1.03 -11.34
CA ILE A 24 21.30 2.17 -12.25
C ILE A 24 21.11 1.69 -13.69
N LYS A 25 21.88 0.67 -14.13
CA LYS A 25 21.71 0.09 -15.46
C LYS A 25 20.31 -0.53 -15.62
N LEU A 26 19.87 -1.32 -14.65
CA LEU A 26 18.52 -1.92 -14.65
C LEU A 26 17.42 -0.84 -14.61
N LEU A 27 17.63 0.23 -13.84
CA LEU A 27 16.72 1.37 -13.79
C LEU A 27 16.65 2.06 -15.15
N ALA A 28 17.79 2.30 -15.81
CA ALA A 28 17.83 2.90 -17.13
C ALA A 28 17.17 2.02 -18.21
N GLU A 29 17.15 0.70 -18.03
CA GLU A 29 16.43 -0.22 -18.92
C GLU A 29 14.92 -0.24 -18.63
N ASN A 30 14.50 -0.10 -17.36
CA ASN A 30 13.12 -0.30 -16.92
C ASN A 30 12.39 0.97 -16.43
N TRP A 31 12.99 2.16 -16.57
CA TRP A 31 12.47 3.41 -16.00
C TRP A 31 11.05 3.73 -16.45
N LYS A 32 10.69 3.38 -17.69
CA LYS A 32 9.35 3.60 -18.24
C LYS A 32 8.29 2.85 -17.45
N TYR A 33 8.56 1.61 -17.04
CA TYR A 33 7.64 0.81 -16.22
C TYR A 33 7.47 1.40 -14.83
N ILE A 34 8.56 1.83 -14.20
CA ILE A 34 8.52 2.46 -12.88
C ILE A 34 7.77 3.78 -12.95
N LEU A 35 8.08 4.63 -13.93
CA LEU A 35 7.41 5.91 -14.12
C LEU A 35 5.91 5.71 -14.39
N ALA A 36 5.53 4.77 -15.26
CA ALA A 36 4.14 4.45 -15.52
C ALA A 36 3.41 3.99 -14.23
N GLY A 37 4.06 3.14 -13.44
CA GLY A 37 3.53 2.71 -12.15
C GLY A 37 3.31 3.88 -11.18
N LEU A 38 4.26 4.81 -11.08
CA LEU A 38 4.16 5.99 -10.22
C LEU A 38 3.09 6.98 -10.70
N ILE A 39 3.00 7.22 -12.01
CA ILE A 39 1.93 8.03 -12.61
C ILE A 39 0.57 7.42 -12.27
N PHE A 40 0.45 6.09 -12.36
CA PHE A 40 -0.80 5.42 -12.02
C PHE A 40 -1.14 5.49 -10.52
N GLN A 41 -0.14 5.46 -9.62
CA GLN A 41 -0.38 5.72 -8.20
C GLN A 41 -1.03 7.09 -7.96
N TYR A 42 -0.57 8.09 -8.70
CA TYR A 42 -1.13 9.44 -8.64
C TYR A 42 -2.54 9.50 -9.25
N ILE A 43 -2.78 8.87 -10.40
CA ILE A 43 -4.12 8.74 -11.00
C ILE A 43 -5.09 8.06 -10.03
N HIS A 44 -4.67 6.98 -9.38
CA HIS A 44 -5.47 6.31 -8.37
C HIS A 44 -5.77 7.21 -7.16
N GLY A 45 -4.82 8.04 -6.73
CA GLY A 45 -5.05 9.06 -5.70
C GLY A 45 -6.06 10.12 -6.12
N LEU A 46 -5.99 10.58 -7.38
CA LEU A 46 -6.97 11.51 -7.95
C LEU A 46 -8.36 10.89 -8.02
N ALA A 47 -8.45 9.62 -8.43
CA ALA A 47 -9.71 8.87 -8.48
C ALA A 47 -10.34 8.72 -7.09
N ALA A 48 -9.54 8.37 -6.07
CA ALA A 48 -10.03 8.28 -4.69
C ALA A 48 -10.53 9.63 -4.16
N ARG A 49 -9.83 10.73 -4.49
CA ARG A 49 -10.30 12.08 -4.16
C ARG A 49 -11.56 12.47 -4.94
N GLY A 50 -11.66 12.05 -6.19
CA GLY A 50 -12.85 12.22 -7.02
C GLY A 50 -14.09 11.60 -6.38
N VAL A 51 -13.96 10.38 -5.84
CA VAL A 51 -15.04 9.72 -5.09
C VAL A 51 -15.43 10.49 -3.84
N HIS A 52 -14.48 11.10 -3.13
CA HIS A 52 -14.79 11.90 -1.95
C HIS A 52 -15.67 13.11 -2.29
N TYR A 53 -15.51 13.75 -3.45
CA TYR A 53 -16.40 14.84 -3.88
C TYR A 53 -17.84 14.39 -4.11
N ILE A 54 -18.04 13.16 -4.57
CA ILE A 54 -19.37 12.59 -4.86
C ILE A 54 -19.93 11.79 -3.67
N HIS A 55 -19.13 11.61 -2.62
CA HIS A 55 -19.50 10.88 -1.43
C HIS A 55 -20.76 11.47 -0.77
N ARG A 56 -21.72 10.59 -0.48
CA ARG A 56 -22.90 10.94 0.30
C ARG A 56 -22.82 10.26 1.66
N PRO A 57 -22.76 11.01 2.77
CA PRO A 57 -22.82 10.42 4.10
C PRO A 57 -24.19 9.77 4.29
N GLY A 58 -24.21 8.69 5.06
CA GLY A 58 -25.39 7.90 5.34
C GLY A 58 -25.21 7.10 6.63
N PRO A 59 -26.24 6.36 7.07
CA PRO A 59 -26.12 5.46 8.19
C PRO A 59 -25.09 4.37 7.91
N ILE A 60 -24.40 3.93 8.97
CA ILE A 60 -23.40 2.86 8.89
C ILE A 60 -24.09 1.57 8.47
N LEU A 61 -23.54 0.88 7.49
CA LEU A 61 -24.08 -0.39 7.02
C LEU A 61 -23.88 -1.50 8.05
N GLN A 62 -24.79 -2.46 8.04
CA GLN A 62 -24.66 -3.67 8.85
C GLN A 62 -23.45 -4.50 8.38
N ASP A 63 -22.51 -4.77 9.29
CA ASP A 63 -21.28 -5.47 8.97
C ASP A 63 -20.94 -6.51 10.05
N VAL A 64 -20.70 -7.74 9.61
CA VAL A 64 -20.42 -8.88 10.50
C VAL A 64 -19.15 -8.66 11.32
N GLY A 65 -18.08 -8.13 10.72
CA GLY A 65 -16.87 -7.84 11.47
C GLY A 65 -17.06 -6.71 12.48
N PHE A 66 -18.01 -5.79 12.25
CA PHE A 66 -18.34 -4.79 13.26
C PHE A 66 -19.03 -5.36 14.49
N PHE A 67 -19.82 -6.42 14.34
CA PHE A 67 -20.39 -7.15 15.48
C PHE A 67 -19.37 -8.02 16.21
N LEU A 68 -18.46 -8.66 15.46
CA LEU A 68 -17.48 -9.59 16.03
C LEU A 68 -16.28 -8.89 16.68
N VAL A 69 -15.86 -7.75 16.12
CA VAL A 69 -14.65 -7.04 16.54
C VAL A 69 -15.03 -5.76 17.30
N PRO A 70 -14.58 -5.60 18.55
CA PRO A 70 -14.89 -4.43 19.35
C PRO A 70 -14.29 -3.17 18.70
N GLU A 71 -15.04 -2.07 18.81
CA GLU A 71 -14.60 -0.77 18.30
C GLU A 71 -13.44 -0.22 19.15
N LEU A 72 -12.36 0.21 18.50
CA LEU A 72 -11.19 0.78 19.16
C LEU A 72 -11.43 2.19 19.72
N GLY A 73 -12.40 2.91 19.18
CA GLY A 73 -12.62 4.33 19.42
C GLY A 73 -11.79 5.23 18.50
N GLN A 74 -12.22 6.48 18.36
CA GLN A 74 -11.57 7.48 17.49
C GLN A 74 -10.13 7.77 17.92
N GLU A 75 -9.86 7.83 19.24
CA GLU A 75 -8.52 8.11 19.79
C GLU A 75 -7.49 7.05 19.40
N LYS A 76 -7.91 5.79 19.27
CA LYS A 76 -7.04 4.65 18.92
C LYS A 76 -7.07 4.31 17.43
N GLY A 77 -7.73 5.13 16.60
CA GLY A 77 -7.81 4.92 15.16
C GLY A 77 -6.45 4.96 14.45
N TYR A 78 -5.42 5.56 15.06
CA TYR A 78 -4.06 5.60 14.50
C TYR A 78 -3.37 4.22 14.50
N ILE A 79 -3.80 3.27 15.35
CA ILE A 79 -3.15 1.97 15.51
C ILE A 79 -3.07 1.23 14.17
N SER A 80 -4.15 1.24 13.38
CA SER A 80 -4.15 0.58 12.08
C SER A 80 -3.17 1.25 11.08
N GLU A 81 -3.01 2.57 11.13
CA GLU A 81 -2.01 3.29 10.29
C GLU A 81 -0.59 2.97 10.73
N SER A 82 -0.35 2.86 12.05
CA SER A 82 0.95 2.51 12.58
C SER A 82 1.38 1.11 12.14
N VAL A 83 0.46 0.13 12.17
CA VAL A 83 0.73 -1.22 11.66
C VAL A 83 1.03 -1.20 10.17
N PHE A 84 0.20 -0.50 9.37
CA PHE A 84 0.43 -0.37 7.94
C PHE A 84 1.79 0.27 7.62
N THR A 85 2.10 1.39 8.27
CA THR A 85 3.36 2.13 8.10
C THR A 85 4.55 1.25 8.50
N THR A 86 4.42 0.47 9.56
CA THR A 86 5.45 -0.49 9.98
C THR A 86 5.69 -1.55 8.89
N ILE A 87 4.64 -2.12 8.30
CA ILE A 87 4.76 -3.08 7.19
C ILE A 87 5.39 -2.42 5.96
N PHE A 88 4.92 -1.23 5.59
CA PHE A 88 5.42 -0.45 4.46
C PHE A 88 6.92 -0.16 4.59
N LEU A 89 7.33 0.47 5.69
CA LEU A 89 8.73 0.82 5.93
C LEU A 89 9.62 -0.42 6.01
N SER A 90 9.15 -1.48 6.69
CA SER A 90 9.90 -2.73 6.78
C SER A 90 10.13 -3.37 5.40
N PHE A 91 9.13 -3.32 4.51
CA PHE A 91 9.27 -3.82 3.14
C PHE A 91 10.24 -2.96 2.33
N VAL A 92 10.10 -1.64 2.36
CA VAL A 92 11.01 -0.70 1.67
C VAL A 92 12.45 -0.94 2.13
N LEU A 93 12.70 -0.96 3.44
CA LEU A 93 14.03 -1.24 4.00
C LEU A 93 14.58 -2.60 3.56
N TRP A 94 13.73 -3.62 3.48
CA TRP A 94 14.13 -4.93 2.97
C TRP A 94 14.51 -4.89 1.49
N THR A 95 13.85 -4.09 0.64
CA THR A 95 14.24 -3.99 -0.77
C THR A 95 15.67 -3.46 -0.95
N PHE A 96 16.16 -2.61 -0.03
CA PHE A 96 17.54 -2.10 -0.04
C PHE A 96 18.55 -2.98 0.74
N HIS A 97 18.09 -4.07 1.36
CA HIS A 97 18.96 -5.01 2.07
C HIS A 97 20.11 -5.60 1.22
N PRO A 98 19.96 -5.86 -0.11
CA PRO A 98 21.06 -6.37 -0.95
C PRO A 98 22.30 -5.46 -1.00
N PHE A 99 22.13 -4.13 -0.89
CA PHE A 99 23.25 -3.19 -0.86
C PHE A 99 24.15 -3.39 0.38
N ILE A 100 23.56 -3.85 1.49
CA ILE A 100 24.24 -3.97 2.79
C ILE A 100 24.70 -5.42 3.04
N PHE A 101 23.86 -6.41 2.80
CA PHE A 101 24.09 -7.80 3.22
C PHE A 101 24.30 -8.76 2.04
N LYS A 102 25.25 -9.71 2.18
CA LYS A 102 25.52 -10.77 1.20
C LYS A 102 24.64 -11.98 1.47
N ILE A 103 23.42 -12.04 0.93
CA ILE A 103 22.54 -13.19 1.18
C ILE A 103 21.94 -13.77 -0.11
N LYS A 104 21.40 -12.94 -1.03
CA LYS A 104 20.93 -13.35 -2.37
C LYS A 104 20.99 -12.17 -3.34
N LYS A 105 21.17 -12.44 -4.63
CA LYS A 105 20.99 -11.44 -5.70
C LYS A 105 19.49 -11.21 -5.89
N ILE A 106 18.98 -10.16 -5.29
CA ILE A 106 17.67 -9.61 -5.61
C ILE A 106 17.93 -8.17 -6.03
N TYR A 107 17.41 -7.77 -7.18
CA TYR A 107 17.53 -6.40 -7.67
C TYR A 107 16.29 -5.60 -7.25
N THR A 108 16.54 -4.49 -6.57
CA THR A 108 15.56 -3.54 -6.06
C THR A 108 14.64 -3.07 -7.19
N VAL A 109 15.23 -2.66 -8.31
CA VAL A 109 14.49 -2.19 -9.48
C VAL A 109 13.51 -3.24 -9.98
N LEU A 110 13.94 -4.49 -10.12
CA LEU A 110 13.08 -5.57 -10.61
C LEU A 110 11.96 -5.91 -9.63
N ILE A 111 12.21 -5.90 -8.31
CA ILE A 111 11.13 -6.06 -7.32
C ILE A 111 10.10 -4.95 -7.51
N TRP A 112 10.54 -3.70 -7.58
CA TRP A 112 9.63 -2.56 -7.69
C TRP A 112 8.85 -2.54 -9.00
N CYS A 113 9.44 -2.95 -10.12
CA CYS A 113 8.71 -3.17 -11.37
C CYS A 113 7.54 -4.17 -11.18
N ARG A 114 7.79 -5.30 -10.52
CA ARG A 114 6.74 -6.31 -10.26
C ARG A 114 5.70 -5.82 -9.27
N VAL A 115 6.12 -5.21 -8.17
CA VAL A 115 5.24 -4.63 -7.14
C VAL A 115 4.34 -3.58 -7.76
N LEU A 116 4.89 -2.64 -8.53
CA LEU A 116 4.11 -1.61 -9.22
C LEU A 116 3.11 -2.22 -10.20
N ALA A 117 3.49 -3.25 -10.97
CA ALA A 117 2.56 -3.94 -11.86
C ALA A 117 1.37 -4.55 -11.09
N PHE A 118 1.63 -5.22 -9.95
CA PHE A 118 0.57 -5.76 -9.10
C PHE A 118 -0.33 -4.65 -8.52
N LEU A 119 0.27 -3.55 -8.07
CA LEU A 119 -0.45 -2.40 -7.53
C LEU A 119 -1.34 -1.75 -8.59
N VAL A 120 -0.83 -1.51 -9.80
CA VAL A 120 -1.58 -0.92 -10.92
C VAL A 120 -2.79 -1.79 -11.25
N ALA A 121 -2.61 -3.10 -11.40
CA ALA A 121 -3.71 -4.01 -11.70
C ALA A 121 -4.78 -4.02 -10.58
N CYS A 122 -4.36 -4.09 -9.30
CA CYS A 122 -5.30 -4.06 -8.18
C CYS A 122 -6.04 -2.71 -8.09
N GLN A 123 -5.33 -1.60 -8.26
CA GLN A 123 -5.90 -0.26 -8.16
C GLN A 123 -6.80 0.08 -9.34
N PHE A 124 -6.51 -0.44 -10.54
CA PHE A 124 -7.42 -0.32 -11.67
C PHE A 124 -8.77 -0.97 -11.37
N LEU A 125 -8.76 -2.21 -10.85
CA LEU A 125 -9.98 -2.90 -10.41
C LEU A 125 -10.70 -2.11 -9.31
N ARG A 126 -9.93 -1.57 -8.37
CA ARG A 126 -10.45 -0.74 -7.27
C ARG A 126 -11.14 0.54 -7.76
N ILE A 127 -10.57 1.22 -8.76
CA ILE A 127 -11.17 2.42 -9.36
C ILE A 127 -12.54 2.06 -9.95
N ILE A 128 -12.64 0.94 -10.67
CA ILE A 128 -13.90 0.49 -11.24
C ILE A 128 -14.93 0.25 -10.14
N THR A 129 -14.57 -0.45 -9.06
CA THR A 129 -15.52 -0.81 -8.00
C THR A 129 -16.08 0.41 -7.27
N PHE A 130 -15.23 1.35 -6.83
CA PHE A 130 -15.72 2.50 -6.06
C PHE A 130 -16.41 3.59 -6.91
N TYR A 131 -16.20 3.61 -8.24
CA TYR A 131 -16.95 4.49 -9.13
C TYR A 131 -18.27 3.86 -9.56
N SER A 132 -18.34 2.52 -9.61
CA SER A 132 -19.58 1.80 -9.96
C SER A 132 -20.61 1.86 -8.84
N THR A 133 -20.18 1.80 -7.58
CA THR A 133 -21.09 1.84 -6.43
C THR A 133 -20.44 2.56 -5.26
N GLN A 134 -21.16 3.53 -4.70
CA GLN A 134 -20.73 4.30 -3.55
C GLN A 134 -21.56 3.92 -2.33
N LEU A 135 -20.87 3.53 -1.27
CA LEU A 135 -21.49 3.24 0.02
C LEU A 135 -21.04 4.29 1.05
N PRO A 136 -21.84 4.52 2.11
CA PRO A 136 -21.48 5.44 3.18
C PRO A 136 -20.25 4.93 3.94
N GLY A 137 -19.26 5.78 4.17
CA GLY A 137 -17.99 5.40 4.77
C GLY A 137 -18.14 5.15 6.28
N PRO A 138 -17.57 4.06 6.84
CA PRO A 138 -17.76 3.72 8.26
C PRO A 138 -16.93 4.61 9.22
N ASN A 139 -15.93 5.30 8.67
CA ASN A 139 -14.97 6.09 9.43
C ASN A 139 -15.64 7.30 10.09
N TYR A 140 -15.24 7.62 11.32
CA TYR A 140 -15.84 8.68 12.14
C TYR A 140 -15.95 10.02 11.42
N HIS A 141 -14.94 10.39 10.64
CA HIS A 141 -14.92 11.68 9.93
C HIS A 141 -15.77 11.69 8.66
N CYS A 142 -16.29 10.55 8.22
CA CYS A 142 -17.16 10.39 7.05
C CYS A 142 -18.65 10.26 7.42
N ARG A 143 -18.97 10.19 8.71
CA ARG A 143 -20.36 10.08 9.19
C ARG A 143 -21.10 11.42 9.04
N GLU A 144 -22.43 11.34 8.99
CA GLU A 144 -23.31 12.51 8.97
C GLU A 144 -22.99 13.46 10.14
N GLY A 145 -22.98 14.77 9.85
CA GLY A 145 -22.63 15.82 10.82
C GLY A 145 -21.13 16.15 10.91
N SER A 146 -20.24 15.34 10.33
CA SER A 146 -18.82 15.68 10.24
C SER A 146 -18.53 16.69 9.13
N LYS A 147 -17.74 17.73 9.44
CA LYS A 147 -17.29 18.75 8.45
C LYS A 147 -16.40 18.17 7.34
N LEU A 148 -15.84 16.97 7.55
CA LEU A 148 -14.95 16.30 6.60
C LEU A 148 -15.65 15.23 5.75
N ALA A 149 -16.95 14.98 6.00
CA ALA A 149 -17.68 13.92 5.31
C ALA A 149 -17.82 14.22 3.81
N THR A 150 -18.15 15.46 3.46
CA THR A 150 -18.26 15.92 2.07
C THR A 150 -17.25 17.01 1.78
N LEU A 151 -16.58 16.92 0.64
CA LEU A 151 -15.75 18.03 0.15
C LEU A 151 -16.63 19.10 -0.50
N PRO A 152 -16.34 20.40 -0.30
CA PRO A 152 -17.02 21.46 -1.04
C PRO A 152 -16.72 21.33 -2.55
N PRO A 153 -17.61 21.81 -3.45
CA PRO A 153 -17.34 21.78 -4.88
C PRO A 153 -16.01 22.48 -5.19
N PRO A 154 -15.16 21.89 -6.05
CA PRO A 154 -13.83 22.45 -6.33
C PRO A 154 -13.98 23.77 -7.10
N ASN A 155 -13.24 24.80 -6.68
CA ASN A 155 -13.28 26.11 -7.33
C ASN A 155 -12.46 26.13 -8.64
N SER A 156 -11.54 25.19 -8.80
CA SER A 156 -10.70 25.07 -10.00
C SER A 156 -10.25 23.62 -10.25
N VAL A 157 -9.95 23.30 -11.51
CA VAL A 157 -9.37 21.99 -11.90
C VAL A 157 -8.02 21.76 -11.22
N LEU A 158 -7.27 22.85 -10.96
CA LEU A 158 -6.01 22.80 -10.23
C LEU A 158 -6.19 22.31 -8.80
N GLU A 159 -7.29 22.66 -8.14
CA GLU A 159 -7.57 22.19 -6.78
C GLU A 159 -7.72 20.67 -6.73
N VAL A 160 -8.38 20.08 -7.74
CA VAL A 160 -8.56 18.62 -7.85
C VAL A 160 -7.23 17.94 -8.14
N LEU A 161 -6.43 18.49 -9.05
CA LEU A 161 -5.12 17.96 -9.46
C LEU A 161 -4.07 18.09 -8.34
N PHE A 162 -4.01 19.22 -7.63
CA PHE A 162 -3.12 19.37 -6.48
C PHE A 162 -3.69 18.63 -5.27
N ILE A 163 -3.42 17.33 -5.20
CA ILE A 163 -3.67 16.51 -4.01
C ILE A 163 -2.79 17.05 -2.90
N ASN A 164 -3.40 17.60 -1.85
CA ASN A 164 -2.73 17.76 -0.56
C ASN A 164 -2.44 16.35 -0.01
N PHE A 165 -1.34 15.73 -0.45
CA PHE A 165 -0.96 14.33 -0.20
C PHE A 165 -1.22 13.85 1.23
N PRO A 166 -0.75 14.54 2.29
CA PRO A 166 -0.98 14.07 3.65
C PRO A 166 -2.47 14.08 4.03
N ARG A 167 -3.23 15.11 3.63
CA ARG A 167 -4.65 15.21 4.00
C ARG A 167 -5.54 14.29 3.16
N GLY A 168 -5.24 14.14 1.87
CA GLY A 168 -5.99 13.26 0.96
C GLY A 168 -5.80 11.77 1.23
N VAL A 169 -4.63 11.36 1.71
CA VAL A 169 -4.35 9.96 2.07
C VAL A 169 -4.98 9.60 3.43
N LEU A 170 -5.00 10.53 4.39
CA LEU A 170 -5.49 10.28 5.76
C LEU A 170 -6.99 10.52 5.94
N TYR A 171 -7.59 11.43 5.17
CA TYR A 171 -8.98 11.89 5.35
C TYR A 171 -9.86 11.69 4.11
N GLY A 172 -9.55 10.71 3.26
CA GLY A 172 -10.41 10.36 2.13
C GLY A 172 -11.69 9.67 2.61
N CYS A 173 -12.86 10.18 2.20
CA CYS A 173 -14.15 9.52 2.42
C CYS A 173 -14.69 8.85 1.16
N GLY A 174 -15.56 7.86 1.38
CA GLY A 174 -16.03 6.92 0.36
C GLY A 174 -15.77 5.49 0.81
N ASP A 175 -16.71 4.59 0.56
CA ASP A 175 -16.45 3.17 0.73
C ASP A 175 -15.63 2.65 -0.44
N LEU A 176 -14.31 2.81 -0.30
CA LEU A 176 -13.37 2.53 -1.37
C LEU A 176 -13.06 1.02 -1.42
N ILE A 177 -14.07 0.22 -1.81
CA ILE A 177 -13.92 -1.22 -2.06
C ILE A 177 -12.85 -1.38 -3.14
N PHE A 178 -11.79 -2.17 -2.95
CA PHE A 178 -11.32 -2.82 -1.72
C PHE A 178 -10.17 -2.03 -1.08
N SER A 179 -9.88 -2.24 0.20
CA SER A 179 -9.00 -1.38 1.00
C SER A 179 -7.57 -1.25 0.44
N SER A 180 -7.10 -0.01 0.21
CA SER A 180 -5.71 0.28 -0.21
C SER A 180 -4.67 -0.27 0.75
N HIS A 181 -4.88 -0.10 2.06
CA HIS A 181 -3.97 -0.62 3.09
C HIS A 181 -3.76 -2.13 2.93
N MET A 182 -4.84 -2.85 2.62
CA MET A 182 -4.78 -4.29 2.36
C MET A 182 -4.08 -4.62 1.04
N ILE A 183 -4.33 -3.83 -0.03
CA ILE A 183 -3.63 -3.99 -1.32
C ILE A 183 -2.12 -3.94 -1.12
N PHE A 184 -1.62 -2.85 -0.55
CA PHE A 184 -0.19 -2.64 -0.35
C PHE A 184 0.40 -3.71 0.55
N SER A 185 -0.20 -3.97 1.71
CA SER A 185 0.31 -4.95 2.67
C SER A 185 0.34 -6.37 2.11
N LEU A 186 -0.71 -6.82 1.42
CA LEU A 186 -0.74 -8.15 0.80
C LEU A 186 0.29 -8.27 -0.33
N VAL A 187 0.41 -7.28 -1.21
CA VAL A 187 1.43 -7.28 -2.27
C VAL A 187 2.84 -7.36 -1.67
N PHE A 188 3.12 -6.61 -0.62
CA PHE A 188 4.42 -6.62 0.05
C PHE A 188 4.72 -7.95 0.74
N VAL A 189 3.78 -8.48 1.51
CA VAL A 189 3.97 -9.76 2.22
C VAL A 189 4.07 -10.92 1.24
N ARG A 190 3.29 -10.94 0.16
CA ARG A 190 3.43 -11.93 -0.92
C ARG A 190 4.79 -11.83 -1.61
N SER A 191 5.24 -10.62 -1.91
CA SER A 191 6.55 -10.39 -2.53
C SER A 191 7.68 -10.87 -1.61
N TYR A 192 7.62 -10.53 -0.33
CA TYR A 192 8.58 -11.03 0.66
C TYR A 192 8.49 -12.55 0.84
N HIS A 193 7.30 -13.14 0.80
CA HIS A 193 7.13 -14.57 0.89
C HIS A 193 7.81 -15.32 -0.26
N LYS A 194 7.75 -14.77 -1.48
CA LYS A 194 8.40 -15.34 -2.68
C LYS A 194 9.92 -15.17 -2.66
N TYR A 195 10.42 -13.94 -2.47
CA TYR A 195 11.86 -13.63 -2.63
C TYR A 195 12.65 -13.65 -1.32
N GLY A 196 11.99 -13.44 -0.18
CA GLY A 196 12.61 -13.44 1.14
C GLY A 196 13.08 -14.82 1.58
N THR A 197 14.14 -14.86 2.38
CA THR A 197 14.79 -16.10 2.83
C THR A 197 14.42 -16.51 4.26
N ARG A 198 14.19 -15.55 5.15
CA ARG A 198 14.01 -15.80 6.59
C ARG A 198 12.58 -16.23 6.92
N ARG A 199 12.39 -17.49 7.33
CA ARG A 199 11.07 -18.06 7.68
C ARG A 199 10.36 -17.30 8.80
N ILE A 200 11.09 -16.90 9.84
CA ILE A 200 10.51 -16.14 10.97
C ILE A 200 9.90 -14.83 10.48
N ILE A 201 10.60 -14.09 9.61
CA ILE A 201 10.07 -12.83 9.08
C ILE A 201 8.85 -13.08 8.18
N LYS A 202 8.81 -14.19 7.42
CA LYS A 202 7.62 -14.56 6.65
C LYS A 202 6.41 -14.78 7.56
N LEU A 203 6.60 -15.51 8.67
CA LEU A 203 5.55 -15.75 9.65
C LEU A 203 5.09 -14.43 10.28
N CYS A 204 6.02 -13.60 10.76
CA CYS A 204 5.71 -12.30 11.35
C CYS A 204 4.98 -11.39 10.34
N ALA A 205 5.38 -11.39 9.07
CA ALA A 205 4.74 -10.61 8.03
C ALA A 205 3.29 -11.05 7.80
N TRP A 206 3.01 -12.35 7.72
CA TRP A 206 1.65 -12.86 7.61
C TRP A 206 0.80 -12.53 8.83
N LEU A 207 1.34 -12.72 10.04
CA LEU A 207 0.65 -12.34 11.28
C LEU A 207 0.36 -10.84 11.34
N ALA A 208 1.28 -9.99 10.86
CA ALA A 208 1.09 -8.56 10.81
C ALA A 208 -0.05 -8.15 9.87
N VAL A 209 -0.20 -8.80 8.70
CA VAL A 209 -1.30 -8.52 7.76
C VAL A 209 -2.65 -9.01 8.29
N ILE A 210 -2.67 -10.16 8.97
CA ILE A 210 -3.88 -10.64 9.65
C ILE A 210 -4.28 -9.66 10.76
N SER A 211 -3.32 -9.23 11.57
CA SER A 211 -3.55 -8.24 12.63
C SER A 211 -4.03 -6.90 12.05
N GLN A 212 -3.43 -6.45 10.95
CA GLN A 212 -3.84 -5.23 10.24
C GLN A 212 -5.28 -5.33 9.73
N SER A 213 -5.68 -6.49 9.21
CA SER A 213 -7.06 -6.75 8.76
C SER A 213 -8.05 -6.52 9.90
N ILE A 214 -7.76 -7.07 11.08
CA ILE A 214 -8.59 -6.91 12.29
C ILE A 214 -8.61 -5.44 12.74
N PHE A 215 -7.45 -4.78 12.82
CA PHE A 215 -7.37 -3.39 13.27
C PHE A 215 -8.06 -2.39 12.32
N ILE A 216 -8.06 -2.66 11.01
CA ILE A 216 -8.79 -1.84 10.03
C ILE A 216 -10.30 -1.89 10.31
N VAL A 217 -10.85 -3.08 10.57
CA VAL A 217 -12.27 -3.27 10.90
C VAL A 217 -12.59 -2.71 12.30
N ALA A 218 -11.71 -2.93 13.28
CA ALA A 218 -11.86 -2.43 14.66
C ALA A 218 -11.83 -0.90 14.73
N SER A 219 -11.06 -0.24 13.86
CA SER A 219 -10.99 1.22 13.77
C SER A 219 -12.12 1.83 12.93
N ARG A 220 -13.05 1.01 12.42
CA ARG A 220 -14.16 1.41 11.54
C ARG A 220 -13.69 2.18 10.31
N LYS A 221 -12.48 1.92 9.80
CA LYS A 221 -11.98 2.60 8.61
C LYS A 221 -12.57 2.04 7.32
N HIS A 222 -12.81 0.75 7.32
CA HIS A 222 -13.32 -0.02 6.21
C HIS A 222 -14.32 -1.06 6.73
N TYR A 223 -15.24 -1.48 5.87
CA TYR A 223 -16.11 -2.60 6.16
C TYR A 223 -15.34 -3.92 6.01
N THR A 224 -15.90 -5.00 6.56
CA THR A 224 -15.30 -6.33 6.42
C THR A 224 -15.23 -6.78 4.97
N VAL A 225 -16.20 -6.37 4.14
CA VAL A 225 -16.20 -6.66 2.71
C VAL A 225 -14.97 -6.07 2.00
N ASP A 226 -14.53 -4.86 2.35
CA ASP A 226 -13.33 -4.24 1.78
C ASP A 226 -12.08 -5.07 2.02
N VAL A 227 -11.98 -5.63 3.22
CA VAL A 227 -10.83 -6.43 3.65
C VAL A 227 -10.90 -7.81 3.01
N ALA A 228 -12.07 -8.46 3.03
CA ALA A 228 -12.27 -9.78 2.44
C ALA A 228 -12.04 -9.79 0.92
N VAL A 229 -12.62 -8.82 0.20
CA VAL A 229 -12.42 -8.68 -1.25
C VAL A 229 -10.95 -8.39 -1.57
N ALA A 230 -10.25 -7.60 -0.75
CA ALA A 230 -8.81 -7.41 -0.92
C ALA A 230 -8.02 -8.72 -0.81
N TRP A 231 -8.36 -9.56 0.18
CA TRP A 231 -7.73 -10.88 0.35
C TRP A 231 -7.94 -11.78 -0.87
N TYR A 232 -9.10 -11.77 -1.53
CA TYR A 232 -9.31 -12.57 -2.73
C TYR A 232 -8.61 -11.96 -3.94
N THR A 233 -8.92 -10.70 -4.26
CA THR A 233 -8.52 -10.05 -5.49
C THR A 233 -7.01 -9.89 -5.58
N VAL A 234 -6.33 -9.42 -4.52
CA VAL A 234 -4.89 -9.19 -4.56
C VAL A 234 -4.14 -10.50 -4.79
N ASN A 235 -4.56 -11.57 -4.11
CA ASN A 235 -3.94 -12.87 -4.23
C ASN A 235 -4.11 -13.47 -5.63
N LEU A 236 -5.26 -13.27 -6.27
CA LEU A 236 -5.54 -13.67 -7.65
C LEU A 236 -4.74 -12.83 -8.65
N VAL A 237 -4.74 -11.50 -8.51
CA VAL A 237 -3.98 -10.58 -9.38
C VAL A 237 -2.49 -10.92 -9.34
N VAL A 238 -1.92 -11.08 -8.15
CA VAL A 238 -0.52 -11.48 -8.00
C VAL A 238 -0.26 -12.81 -8.71
N PHE A 239 -1.15 -13.80 -8.59
CA PHE A 239 -0.99 -15.09 -9.26
C PHE A 239 -1.01 -15.00 -10.79
N PHE A 240 -1.94 -14.23 -11.37
CA PHE A 240 -2.06 -14.11 -12.83
C PHE A 240 -0.98 -13.23 -13.44
N VAL A 241 -0.71 -12.07 -12.83
CA VAL A 241 0.28 -11.11 -13.35
C VAL A 241 1.69 -11.67 -13.23
N ASP A 242 2.01 -12.38 -12.14
CA ASP A 242 3.34 -12.98 -11.94
C ASP A 242 3.67 -14.05 -12.99
N LYS A 243 2.67 -14.71 -13.59
CA LYS A 243 2.87 -15.63 -14.72
C LYS A 243 3.22 -14.93 -16.03
N GLN A 244 2.85 -13.67 -16.19
CA GLN A 244 3.08 -12.89 -17.42
C GLN A 244 4.37 -12.08 -17.36
N LEU A 245 4.94 -11.86 -16.17
CA LEU A 245 6.17 -11.10 -16.01
C LEU A 245 7.40 -11.98 -16.28
N PRO A 246 8.38 -11.51 -17.08
CA PRO A 246 9.59 -12.27 -17.35
C PRO A 246 10.37 -12.57 -16.07
N GLY A 247 10.88 -13.80 -16.00
CA GLY A 247 11.54 -14.44 -14.86
C GLY A 247 12.71 -13.67 -14.27
#